data_AF-A0AAN9TQK5-F1
#
_entry.id   AF-A0AAN9TQK5-F1
#
_cell.length_a   1.000
_cell.length_b   1.000
_cell.length_c   1.000
_cell.angle_alpha   90.00
_cell.angle_beta   90.00
_cell.angle_gamma   90.00
#
_symmetry.space_group_name_H-M   'P 1'
#
loop_
_entity.id
_entity.type
_entity.pdbx_description
1 polymer ?
#
loop_
_entity_poly.entity_id
_entity_poly.type
_entity_poly.pdbx_seq_one_letter_code
_entity_poly.pdbx_strand_id
1 'polypeptide(L)'
;MPQQIYFNKAANRQRVDIEHGIGCLKNRFRQSFFLKTFVFRLLLINVFLLTLYNEYIVYILKPITTWPEIKCSFSKCIKLFVVADPQILGKINENVLTRYDSDRYLRNTFSIAFEHVKPDGILFLGDLTDEGYFADDEQFARYYERIKSIFQLKRMTNSNIPTVFIPGDNDIGGENNELIKAVVVKRFREYFGKEEVETIDAIRILKVNKLLRTYPSNEERTSEKLKFNIAISHVPLTDHLSPFSEQVVRDIKPEFIFSAHTHKSFALLTLKENGRRLYYEELKENAYKNKGASWSFQAASSTNYSIVTEIVVPTCSYRMGVADMGYSVIVYGENSAEITYYVLWLPSRFILLLLYLIFFVIWGIIFWINFSYLRLEIGLTNTGLSEQPVKTNKIPSPGKIP
;
A
#
# COMPACT_ATOMS: atom_id res chain seq x y z
N MET A 1 86.95 14.24 20.10
CA MET A 1 85.78 13.85 20.93
C MET A 1 84.49 14.71 20.79
N PRO A 2 84.45 15.94 20.23
CA PRO A 2 83.17 16.70 20.14
C PRO A 2 82.19 16.22 19.06
N GLN A 3 82.67 15.74 17.91
CA GLN A 3 81.81 15.42 16.74
C GLN A 3 80.93 14.16 16.94
N GLN A 4 81.41 13.18 17.70
CA GLN A 4 80.68 11.92 17.97
C GLN A 4 79.45 12.13 18.88
N ILE A 5 79.53 13.12 19.78
CA ILE A 5 78.44 13.50 20.70
C ILE A 5 77.31 14.21 19.93
N TYR A 6 77.65 15.05 18.93
CA TYR A 6 76.66 15.72 18.08
C TYR A 6 75.93 14.74 17.15
N PHE A 7 76.63 13.78 16.56
CA PHE A 7 76.01 12.73 15.73
C PHE A 7 75.05 11.85 16.54
N ASN A 8 75.43 11.44 17.75
CA ASN A 8 74.55 10.66 18.62
C ASN A 8 73.32 11.48 19.09
N LYS A 9 73.46 12.79 19.32
CA LYS A 9 72.31 13.67 19.63
C LYS A 9 71.36 13.84 18.45
N ALA A 10 71.88 13.98 17.23
CA ALA A 10 71.08 14.11 16.02
C ALA A 10 70.32 12.80 15.71
N ALA A 11 70.99 11.65 15.80
CA ALA A 11 70.37 10.34 15.62
C ALA A 11 69.29 10.05 16.68
N ASN A 12 69.53 10.42 17.96
CA ASN A 12 68.51 10.28 19.00
C ASN A 12 67.30 11.20 18.79
N ARG A 13 67.51 12.45 18.35
CA ARG A 13 66.38 13.35 17.98
C ARG A 13 65.54 12.75 16.86
N GLN A 14 66.20 12.29 15.80
CA GLN A 14 65.54 11.68 14.65
C GLN A 14 64.74 10.43 15.03
N ARG A 15 65.26 9.61 15.98
CA ARG A 15 64.55 8.44 16.52
C ARG A 15 63.31 8.82 17.33
N VAL A 16 63.42 9.85 18.19
CA VAL A 16 62.31 10.36 19.01
C VAL A 16 61.21 10.95 18.12
N ASP A 17 61.57 11.69 17.07
CA ASP A 17 60.62 12.27 16.12
C ASP A 17 59.86 11.18 15.33
N ILE A 18 60.54 10.10 14.94
CA ILE A 18 59.93 8.93 14.27
C ILE A 18 58.97 8.19 15.22
N GLU A 19 59.37 7.94 16.47
CA GLU A 19 58.51 7.30 17.47
C GLU A 19 57.27 8.15 17.80
N HIS A 20 57.42 9.47 17.89
CA HIS A 20 56.30 10.40 18.07
C HIS A 20 55.36 10.40 16.85
N GLY A 21 55.90 10.39 15.63
CA GLY A 21 55.14 10.30 14.38
C GLY A 21 54.32 9.01 14.27
N ILE A 22 54.93 7.87 14.60
CA ILE A 22 54.24 6.55 14.61
C ILE A 22 53.14 6.52 15.68
N GLY A 23 53.38 7.10 16.86
CA GLY A 23 52.36 7.22 17.92
C GLY A 23 51.16 8.07 17.49
N CYS A 24 51.41 9.21 16.84
CA CYS A 24 50.37 10.10 16.30
C CYS A 24 49.55 9.41 15.19
N LEU A 25 50.22 8.69 14.28
CA LEU A 25 49.60 7.86 13.25
C LEU A 25 48.72 6.75 13.85
N LYS A 26 49.23 5.97 14.81
CA LYS A 26 48.46 4.93 15.49
C LYS A 26 47.22 5.49 16.19
N ASN A 27 47.32 6.65 16.84
CA ASN A 27 46.19 7.31 17.48
C ASN A 27 45.15 7.79 16.45
N ARG A 28 45.56 8.37 15.32
CA ARG A 28 44.65 8.76 14.23
C ARG A 28 43.97 7.56 13.57
N PHE A 29 44.70 6.49 13.29
CA PHE A 29 44.13 5.24 12.78
C PHE A 29 43.10 4.64 13.74
N ARG A 30 43.40 4.64 15.04
CA ARG A 30 42.49 4.14 16.09
C ARG A 30 41.24 5.01 16.22
N GLN A 31 41.37 6.34 16.13
CA GLN A 31 40.24 7.27 16.10
C GLN A 31 39.37 7.10 14.84
N SER A 32 39.98 6.98 13.66
CA SER A 32 39.29 6.74 12.39
C SER A 32 38.54 5.39 12.40
N PHE A 33 39.15 4.34 12.92
CA PHE A 33 38.51 3.03 13.09
C PHE A 33 37.34 3.10 14.07
N PHE A 34 37.50 3.79 15.20
CA PHE A 34 36.43 3.99 16.18
C PHE A 34 35.25 4.77 15.58
N LEU A 35 35.53 5.86 14.85
CA LEU A 35 34.52 6.66 14.17
C LEU A 35 33.75 5.83 13.13
N LYS A 36 34.43 5.03 12.31
CA LYS A 36 33.76 4.14 11.34
C LYS A 36 32.90 3.09 12.01
N THR A 37 33.39 2.50 13.09
CA THR A 37 32.62 1.52 13.87
C THR A 37 31.38 2.17 14.48
N PHE A 38 31.51 3.40 14.98
CA PHE A 38 30.40 4.18 15.51
C PHE A 38 29.37 4.56 14.43
N VAL A 39 29.81 5.09 13.28
CA VAL A 39 28.95 5.43 12.14
C VAL A 39 28.22 4.20 11.61
N PHE A 40 28.90 3.06 11.52
CA PHE A 40 28.28 1.80 11.10
C PHE A 40 27.22 1.32 12.11
N ARG A 41 27.49 1.41 13.42
CA ARG A 41 26.49 1.09 14.45
C ARG A 41 25.28 2.02 14.37
N LEU A 42 25.50 3.31 14.15
CA LEU A 42 24.41 4.27 13.93
C LEU A 42 23.60 3.92 12.68
N LEU A 43 24.23 3.55 11.56
CA LEU A 43 23.52 3.08 10.37
C LEU A 43 22.59 1.93 10.73
N LEU A 44 23.09 0.89 11.41
CA LEU A 44 22.29 -0.28 11.76
C LEU A 44 21.09 0.07 12.65
N ILE A 45 21.28 0.93 13.66
CA ILE A 45 20.19 1.41 14.52
C ILE A 45 19.15 2.16 13.68
N ASN A 46 19.60 3.06 12.81
CA ASN A 46 18.70 3.86 11.99
C ASN A 46 17.95 3.03 10.95
N VAL A 47 18.61 2.04 10.32
CA VAL A 47 17.96 1.05 9.44
C VAL A 47 16.88 0.30 10.21
N PHE A 48 17.21 -0.20 11.41
CA PHE A 48 16.24 -0.89 12.27
C PHE A 48 15.04 0.00 12.60
N LEU A 49 15.26 1.24 13.04
CA LEU A 49 14.18 2.18 13.37
C LEU A 49 13.32 2.53 12.17
N LEU A 50 13.93 2.76 11.00
CA LEU A 50 13.21 3.04 9.76
C LEU A 50 12.34 1.86 9.34
N THR A 51 12.91 0.65 9.33
CA THR A 51 12.17 -0.57 9.01
C THR A 51 11.06 -0.81 10.03
N LEU A 52 11.32 -0.65 11.32
CA LEU A 52 10.30 -0.79 12.36
C LEU A 52 9.16 0.20 12.14
N TYR A 53 9.47 1.44 11.76
CA TYR A 53 8.45 2.44 11.47
C TYR A 53 7.63 2.10 10.22
N ASN A 54 8.30 1.93 9.08
CA ASN A 54 7.68 1.72 7.77
C ASN A 54 6.91 0.39 7.67
N GLU A 55 7.36 -0.63 8.40
CA GLU A 55 6.85 -1.98 8.26
C GLU A 55 5.90 -2.41 9.39
N TYR A 56 5.83 -1.66 10.48
CA TYR A 56 5.00 -1.99 11.65
C TYR A 56 4.30 -0.78 12.27
N ILE A 57 5.05 0.20 12.79
CA ILE A 57 4.48 1.29 13.60
C ILE A 57 3.47 2.11 12.80
N VAL A 58 3.74 2.40 11.52
CA VAL A 58 2.84 3.20 10.68
C VAL A 58 1.43 2.60 10.61
N TYR A 59 1.31 1.28 10.53
CA TYR A 59 0.03 0.59 10.46
C TYR A 59 -0.73 0.61 11.79
N ILE A 60 -0.02 0.71 12.92
CA ILE A 60 -0.63 0.83 14.25
C ILE A 60 -1.09 2.27 14.52
N LEU A 61 -0.28 3.26 14.12
CA LEU A 61 -0.58 4.67 14.37
C LEU A 61 -1.69 5.21 13.46
N LYS A 62 -1.79 4.73 12.22
CA LYS A 62 -2.75 5.27 11.24
C LYS A 62 -4.22 5.17 11.73
N PRO A 63 -4.71 4.01 12.22
CA PRO A 63 -6.05 3.91 12.81
C PRO A 63 -6.28 4.92 13.94
N ILE A 64 -5.35 4.99 14.89
CA ILE A 64 -5.47 5.83 16.10
C ILE A 64 -5.51 7.33 15.76
N THR A 65 -4.77 7.72 14.72
CA THR A 65 -4.58 9.14 14.39
C THR A 65 -5.60 9.68 13.41
N THR A 66 -6.07 8.85 12.46
CA THR A 66 -6.83 9.32 11.29
C THR A 66 -8.17 8.63 11.07
N TRP A 67 -8.36 7.39 11.53
CA TRP A 67 -9.58 6.66 11.20
C TRP A 67 -10.78 7.14 12.02
N PRO A 68 -11.98 7.19 11.41
CA PRO A 68 -13.20 7.48 12.13
C PRO A 68 -13.52 6.39 13.15
N GLU A 69 -14.10 6.81 14.27
CA GLU A 69 -14.88 5.92 15.12
C GLU A 69 -16.16 5.52 14.36
N ILE A 70 -16.38 4.22 14.18
CA ILE A 70 -17.56 3.70 13.49
C ILE A 70 -18.72 3.69 14.50
N LYS A 71 -19.62 4.67 14.36
CA LYS A 71 -20.74 4.85 15.30
C LYS A 71 -21.99 4.17 14.79
N CYS A 72 -22.73 3.57 15.72
CA CYS A 72 -24.11 3.15 15.49
C CYS A 72 -25.03 4.09 16.27
N SER A 73 -25.80 4.90 15.55
CA SER A 73 -26.75 5.85 16.13
C SER A 73 -28.13 5.23 16.39
N PHE A 74 -28.30 3.95 16.06
CA PHE A 74 -29.56 3.22 16.13
C PHE A 74 -29.48 2.07 17.14
N SER A 75 -30.62 1.46 17.48
CA SER A 75 -30.68 0.33 18.40
C SER A 75 -29.90 -0.90 17.89
N LYS A 76 -29.91 -1.10 16.58
CA LYS A 76 -29.15 -2.12 15.86
C LYS A 76 -28.62 -1.51 14.56
N CYS A 77 -27.35 -1.76 14.26
CA CYS A 77 -26.76 -1.42 12.96
C CYS A 77 -26.11 -2.64 12.33
N ILE A 78 -26.12 -2.67 11.01
CA ILE A 78 -25.39 -3.64 10.19
C ILE A 78 -24.20 -2.90 9.58
N LYS A 79 -22.99 -3.41 9.79
CA LYS A 79 -21.74 -2.87 9.26
C LYS A 79 -21.25 -3.74 8.11
N LEU A 80 -21.30 -3.21 6.89
CA LEU A 80 -20.70 -3.84 5.72
C LEU A 80 -19.30 -3.26 5.50
N PHE A 81 -18.31 -4.13 5.43
CA PHE A 81 -16.94 -3.77 5.11
C PHE A 81 -16.68 -4.01 3.62
N VAL A 82 -16.20 -2.99 2.92
CA VAL A 82 -16.14 -3.00 1.46
C VAL A 82 -14.69 -2.89 1.00
N VAL A 83 -14.29 -3.85 0.16
CA VAL A 83 -12.96 -4.00 -0.42
C VAL A 83 -13.08 -3.86 -1.92
N ALA A 84 -12.30 -2.95 -2.51
CA ALA A 84 -12.28 -2.71 -3.95
C ALA A 84 -10.85 -2.73 -4.48
N ASP A 85 -10.70 -3.27 -5.70
CA ASP A 85 -9.48 -3.28 -6.51
C ASP A 85 -8.22 -3.70 -5.71
N PRO A 86 -8.23 -4.82 -4.95
CA PRO A 86 -7.01 -5.27 -4.29
C PRO A 86 -5.92 -5.67 -5.28
N GLN A 87 -6.30 -6.18 -6.47
CA GLN A 87 -5.44 -6.60 -7.58
C GLN A 87 -4.14 -7.25 -7.11
N ILE A 88 -4.28 -8.41 -6.46
CA ILE A 88 -3.10 -9.16 -6.04
C ILE A 88 -2.27 -9.50 -7.28
N LEU A 89 -0.97 -9.23 -7.19
CA LEU A 89 -0.06 -9.32 -8.32
C LEU A 89 0.20 -10.78 -8.71
N GLY A 90 0.03 -11.09 -9.99
CA GLY A 90 0.25 -12.41 -10.55
C GLY A 90 1.73 -12.72 -10.82
N LYS A 91 1.97 -13.86 -11.47
CA LYS A 91 3.31 -14.44 -11.64
C LYS A 91 4.00 -14.03 -12.93
N ILE A 92 3.25 -13.60 -13.94
CA ILE A 92 3.74 -13.40 -15.29
C ILE A 92 4.41 -12.04 -15.41
N ASN A 93 3.75 -10.98 -14.93
CA ASN A 93 4.21 -9.61 -15.16
C ASN A 93 5.05 -9.02 -14.03
N GLU A 94 5.12 -9.67 -12.87
CA GLU A 94 5.70 -9.11 -11.66
C GLU A 94 6.80 -9.98 -11.04
N ASN A 95 7.68 -9.37 -10.26
CA ASN A 95 8.73 -10.10 -9.55
C ASN A 95 8.28 -10.53 -8.13
N VAL A 96 9.02 -11.46 -7.52
CA VAL A 96 8.67 -12.03 -6.20
C VAL A 96 8.68 -10.98 -5.09
N LEU A 97 9.57 -9.99 -5.15
CA LEU A 97 9.68 -8.96 -4.12
C LEU A 97 8.49 -7.98 -4.18
N THR A 98 8.11 -7.52 -5.37
CA THR A 98 6.93 -6.66 -5.56
C THR A 98 5.66 -7.38 -5.10
N ARG A 99 5.50 -8.66 -5.47
CA ARG A 99 4.39 -9.49 -4.98
C ARG A 99 4.37 -9.59 -3.47
N TYR A 100 5.51 -9.92 -2.86
CA TYR A 100 5.60 -10.06 -1.41
C TYR A 100 5.27 -8.76 -0.68
N ASP A 101 5.75 -7.61 -1.17
CA ASP A 101 5.45 -6.30 -0.61
C ASP A 101 3.95 -5.97 -0.69
N SER A 102 3.35 -6.19 -1.86
CA SER A 102 1.92 -5.96 -2.11
C SER A 102 1.04 -6.85 -1.24
N ASP A 103 1.30 -8.16 -1.23
CA ASP A 103 0.55 -9.13 -0.41
C ASP A 103 0.65 -8.78 1.08
N ARG A 104 1.84 -8.40 1.55
CA ARG A 104 2.06 -8.04 2.95
C ARG A 104 1.37 -6.73 3.31
N TYR A 105 1.41 -5.73 2.43
CA TYR A 105 0.70 -4.47 2.61
C TYR A 105 -0.80 -4.73 2.77
N LEU A 106 -1.42 -5.40 1.79
CA LEU A 106 -2.85 -5.72 1.79
C LEU A 106 -3.23 -6.54 3.03
N ARG A 107 -2.43 -7.55 3.40
CA ARG A 107 -2.71 -8.38 4.57
C ARG A 107 -2.70 -7.58 5.86
N ASN A 108 -1.71 -6.71 6.05
CA ASN A 108 -1.58 -5.90 7.26
C ASN A 108 -2.70 -4.87 7.36
N THR A 109 -2.95 -4.12 6.29
CA THR A 109 -3.98 -3.07 6.27
C THR A 109 -5.37 -3.67 6.40
N PHE A 110 -5.66 -4.76 5.69
CA PHE A 110 -6.93 -5.47 5.82
C PHE A 110 -7.17 -5.98 7.24
N SER A 111 -6.17 -6.66 7.84
CA SER A 111 -6.31 -7.22 9.18
C SER A 111 -6.64 -6.14 10.21
N ILE A 112 -5.95 -5.00 10.15
CA ILE A 112 -6.15 -3.90 11.09
C ILE A 112 -7.49 -3.20 10.86
N ALA A 113 -7.87 -2.99 9.59
CA ALA A 113 -9.17 -2.44 9.23
C ALA A 113 -10.32 -3.34 9.70
N PHE A 114 -10.19 -4.65 9.49
CA PHE A 114 -11.17 -5.62 9.95
C PHE A 114 -11.35 -5.58 11.47
N GLU A 115 -10.26 -5.55 12.26
CA GLU A 115 -10.34 -5.43 13.73
C GLU A 115 -10.97 -4.12 14.20
N HIS A 116 -10.69 -3.02 13.48
CA HIS A 116 -11.26 -1.70 13.78
C HIS A 116 -12.77 -1.68 13.54
N VAL A 117 -13.22 -2.28 12.44
CA VAL A 117 -14.63 -2.25 12.02
C VAL A 117 -15.47 -3.29 12.75
N LYS A 118 -14.95 -4.52 12.90
CA LYS A 118 -15.69 -5.71 13.35
C LYS A 118 -17.00 -5.89 12.54
N PRO A 119 -16.91 -6.16 11.23
CA PRO A 119 -18.05 -6.11 10.33
C PRO A 119 -19.01 -7.29 10.50
N ASP A 120 -20.27 -7.05 10.11
CA ASP A 120 -21.33 -8.06 10.03
C ASP A 120 -21.36 -8.75 8.65
N GLY A 121 -20.71 -8.15 7.65
CA GLY A 121 -20.56 -8.72 6.31
C GLY A 121 -19.49 -8.01 5.50
N ILE A 122 -18.97 -8.67 4.47
CA ILE A 122 -17.90 -8.13 3.62
C ILE A 122 -18.29 -8.19 2.15
N LEU A 123 -18.02 -7.12 1.42
CA LEU A 123 -18.26 -7.00 -0.01
C LEU A 123 -16.91 -6.78 -0.73
N PHE A 124 -16.56 -7.65 -1.67
CA PHE A 124 -15.44 -7.49 -2.58
C PHE A 124 -15.96 -7.07 -3.96
N LEU A 125 -15.60 -5.87 -4.39
CA LEU A 125 -16.16 -5.21 -5.58
C LEU A 125 -15.34 -5.44 -6.86
N GLY A 126 -14.71 -6.62 -6.99
CA GLY A 126 -13.96 -7.00 -8.18
C GLY A 126 -12.51 -6.57 -8.18
N ASP A 127 -11.84 -6.93 -9.28
CA ASP A 127 -10.42 -6.78 -9.51
C ASP A 127 -9.59 -7.39 -8.39
N LEU A 128 -9.88 -8.68 -8.13
CA LEU A 128 -9.24 -9.44 -7.06
C LEU A 128 -7.78 -9.75 -7.39
N THR A 129 -7.50 -10.03 -8.66
CA THR A 129 -6.17 -10.32 -9.21
C THR A 129 -5.99 -9.59 -10.54
N ASP A 130 -4.75 -9.18 -10.84
CA ASP A 130 -4.38 -8.52 -12.10
C ASP A 130 -4.25 -9.46 -13.31
N GLU A 131 -4.18 -10.78 -13.08
CA GLU A 131 -3.98 -11.78 -14.14
C GLU A 131 -5.18 -12.74 -14.26
N GLY A 132 -6.30 -12.46 -13.62
CA GLY A 132 -7.42 -13.41 -13.45
C GLY A 132 -8.03 -13.89 -14.77
N TYR A 133 -8.18 -12.97 -15.73
CA TYR A 133 -8.88 -13.26 -16.99
C TYR A 133 -8.10 -14.18 -17.93
N PHE A 134 -6.78 -14.21 -17.82
CA PHE A 134 -5.90 -15.01 -18.71
C PHE A 134 -5.10 -16.09 -17.98
N ALA A 135 -5.16 -16.13 -16.65
CA ALA A 135 -4.57 -17.21 -15.87
C ALA A 135 -5.09 -18.58 -16.33
N ASP A 136 -4.21 -19.58 -16.37
CA ASP A 136 -4.62 -20.97 -16.43
C ASP A 136 -5.22 -21.43 -15.08
N ASP A 137 -5.78 -22.65 -15.04
CA ASP A 137 -6.48 -23.14 -13.85
C ASP A 137 -5.55 -23.35 -12.65
N GLU A 138 -4.28 -23.71 -12.86
CA GLU A 138 -3.31 -23.88 -11.79
C GLU A 138 -2.88 -22.52 -11.21
N GLN A 139 -2.63 -21.55 -12.09
CA GLN A 139 -2.34 -20.17 -11.71
C GLN A 139 -3.49 -19.56 -10.92
N PHE A 140 -4.72 -19.70 -11.43
CA PHE A 140 -5.91 -19.16 -10.77
C PHE A 140 -6.13 -19.80 -9.40
N ALA A 141 -5.97 -21.13 -9.27
CA ALA A 141 -6.04 -21.81 -7.98
C ALA A 141 -5.01 -21.24 -6.97
N ARG A 142 -3.77 -21.00 -7.41
CA ARG A 142 -2.72 -20.40 -6.57
C ARG A 142 -3.04 -18.96 -6.19
N TYR A 143 -3.65 -18.17 -7.08
CA TYR A 143 -4.08 -16.80 -6.78
C TYR A 143 -5.22 -16.80 -5.76
N TYR A 144 -6.18 -17.72 -5.90
CA TYR A 144 -7.24 -17.91 -4.91
C TYR A 144 -6.71 -18.28 -3.51
N GLU A 145 -5.73 -19.19 -3.41
CA GLU A 145 -5.10 -19.50 -2.12
C GLU A 145 -4.41 -18.28 -1.50
N ARG A 146 -3.77 -17.43 -2.32
CA ARG A 146 -3.18 -16.16 -1.86
C ARG A 146 -4.26 -15.19 -1.37
N ILE A 147 -5.35 -15.01 -2.10
CA ILE A 147 -6.50 -14.17 -1.68
C ILE A 147 -7.03 -14.66 -0.33
N LYS A 148 -7.26 -15.97 -0.16
CA LYS A 148 -7.68 -16.56 1.11
C LYS A 148 -6.72 -16.23 2.26
N SER A 149 -5.42 -16.25 2.00
CA SER A 149 -4.38 -15.97 3.00
C SER A 149 -4.25 -14.48 3.34
N ILE A 150 -4.28 -13.60 2.34
CA ILE A 150 -4.16 -12.14 2.48
C ILE A 150 -5.37 -11.60 3.23
N PHE A 151 -6.56 -11.94 2.76
CA PHE A 151 -7.83 -11.47 3.33
C PHE A 151 -8.37 -12.36 4.43
N GLN A 152 -7.61 -13.36 4.89
CA GLN A 152 -7.98 -14.22 6.02
C GLN A 152 -9.37 -14.86 5.88
N LEU A 153 -9.78 -15.26 4.67
CA LEU A 153 -11.17 -15.70 4.39
C LEU A 153 -11.62 -16.86 5.30
N LYS A 154 -10.71 -17.77 5.67
CA LYS A 154 -10.99 -18.84 6.64
C LYS A 154 -11.50 -18.31 7.98
N ARG A 155 -10.97 -17.18 8.44
CA ARG A 155 -11.39 -16.52 9.68
C ARG A 155 -12.84 -16.05 9.59
N MET A 156 -13.24 -15.51 8.44
CA MET A 156 -14.62 -15.04 8.19
C MET A 156 -15.57 -16.23 8.19
N THR A 157 -15.23 -17.30 7.47
CA THR A 157 -16.02 -18.53 7.44
C THR A 157 -16.20 -19.11 8.85
N ASN A 158 -15.12 -19.21 9.63
CA ASN A 158 -15.20 -19.71 11.01
C ASN A 158 -16.02 -18.82 11.95
N SER A 159 -16.12 -17.53 11.64
CA SER A 159 -16.89 -16.54 12.43
C SER A 159 -18.29 -16.32 11.86
N ASN A 160 -18.71 -17.08 10.84
CA ASN A 160 -19.96 -16.93 10.11
C ASN A 160 -20.21 -15.52 9.56
N ILE A 161 -19.15 -14.84 9.10
CA ILE A 161 -19.26 -13.51 8.47
C ILE A 161 -19.50 -13.72 6.97
N PRO A 162 -20.69 -13.39 6.42
CA PRO A 162 -20.96 -13.51 4.99
C PRO A 162 -20.00 -12.64 4.19
N THR A 163 -19.45 -13.21 3.14
CA THR A 163 -18.49 -12.56 2.25
C THR A 163 -18.98 -12.69 0.82
N VAL A 164 -19.24 -11.56 0.18
CA VAL A 164 -19.80 -11.48 -1.17
C VAL A 164 -18.75 -10.98 -2.14
N PHE A 165 -18.62 -11.64 -3.29
CA PHE A 165 -17.69 -11.26 -4.35
C PHE A 165 -18.45 -10.96 -5.64
N ILE A 166 -17.97 -9.98 -6.39
CA ILE A 166 -18.27 -9.76 -7.80
C ILE A 166 -16.95 -9.67 -8.58
N PRO A 167 -16.92 -10.01 -9.87
CA PRO A 167 -15.72 -9.86 -10.69
C PRO A 167 -15.55 -8.44 -11.21
N GLY A 168 -14.30 -8.02 -11.38
CA GLY A 168 -13.92 -6.87 -12.20
C GLY A 168 -13.35 -7.28 -13.56
N ASP A 169 -12.90 -6.32 -14.35
CA ASP A 169 -12.37 -6.59 -15.69
C ASP A 169 -11.04 -7.36 -15.65
N ASN A 170 -10.18 -7.15 -14.64
CA ASN A 170 -8.95 -7.93 -14.51
C ASN A 170 -9.22 -9.40 -14.12
N ASP A 171 -10.41 -9.67 -13.55
CA ASP A 171 -10.81 -11.03 -13.16
C ASP A 171 -11.39 -11.84 -14.32
N ILE A 172 -12.17 -11.21 -15.22
CA ILE A 172 -12.94 -11.90 -16.27
C ILE A 172 -12.75 -11.37 -17.70
N GLY A 173 -11.99 -10.29 -17.86
CA GLY A 173 -11.77 -9.54 -19.10
C GLY A 173 -12.86 -8.47 -19.32
N GLY A 174 -12.79 -7.82 -20.47
CA GLY A 174 -13.79 -6.83 -20.90
C GLY A 174 -13.29 -5.39 -20.96
N GLU A 175 -12.03 -5.15 -20.61
CA GLU A 175 -11.33 -3.89 -20.87
C GLU A 175 -10.37 -4.04 -22.08
N ASN A 176 -9.99 -2.93 -22.74
CA ASN A 176 -8.90 -2.90 -23.73
C ASN A 176 -8.97 -3.95 -24.87
N ASN A 177 -10.18 -4.26 -25.36
CA ASN A 177 -10.49 -5.29 -26.38
C ASN A 177 -10.30 -6.75 -25.91
N GLU A 178 -10.17 -6.99 -24.61
CA GLU A 178 -10.12 -8.33 -24.06
C GLU A 178 -11.50 -9.00 -24.13
N LEU A 179 -11.53 -10.21 -24.71
CA LEU A 179 -12.76 -10.98 -24.82
C LEU A 179 -13.11 -11.65 -23.50
N ILE A 180 -14.32 -11.44 -23.02
CA ILE A 180 -14.87 -12.17 -21.88
C ILE A 180 -15.22 -13.59 -22.31
N LYS A 181 -14.46 -14.58 -21.82
CA LYS A 181 -14.68 -15.99 -22.13
C LYS A 181 -15.61 -16.64 -21.11
N ALA A 182 -16.61 -17.39 -21.58
CA ALA A 182 -17.57 -18.08 -20.71
C ALA A 182 -16.89 -19.01 -19.68
N VAL A 183 -15.78 -19.68 -20.06
CA VAL A 183 -15.01 -20.54 -19.16
C VAL A 183 -14.37 -19.75 -18.01
N VAL A 184 -13.90 -18.53 -18.25
CA VAL A 184 -13.29 -17.66 -17.24
C VAL A 184 -14.35 -17.17 -16.25
N VAL A 185 -15.51 -16.74 -16.75
CA VAL A 185 -16.66 -16.36 -15.90
C VAL A 185 -17.13 -17.53 -15.05
N LYS A 186 -17.22 -18.73 -15.63
CA LYS A 186 -17.59 -19.96 -14.90
C LYS A 186 -16.57 -20.27 -13.81
N ARG A 187 -15.27 -20.21 -14.11
CA ARG A 187 -14.20 -20.44 -13.14
C ARG A 187 -14.26 -19.44 -11.98
N PHE A 188 -14.43 -18.15 -12.27
CA PHE A 188 -14.58 -17.14 -11.21
C PHE A 188 -15.74 -17.49 -10.26
N ARG A 189 -16.91 -17.82 -10.83
CA ARG A 189 -18.10 -18.19 -10.05
C ARG A 189 -17.90 -19.47 -9.22
N GLU A 190 -17.10 -20.43 -9.69
CA GLU A 190 -16.78 -21.65 -8.94
C GLU A 190 -15.92 -21.39 -7.70
N TYR A 191 -15.03 -20.40 -7.75
CA TYR A 191 -14.15 -20.04 -6.63
C TYR A 191 -14.75 -19.01 -5.66
N PHE A 192 -15.54 -18.07 -6.19
CA PHE A 192 -16.02 -16.88 -5.45
C PHE A 192 -17.53 -16.84 -5.24
N GLY A 193 -18.28 -17.81 -5.77
CA GLY A 193 -19.72 -17.94 -5.57
C GLY A 193 -20.53 -17.72 -6.86
N LYS A 194 -21.66 -18.42 -6.95
CA LYS A 194 -22.55 -18.44 -8.12
C LYS A 194 -23.80 -17.59 -7.95
N GLU A 195 -24.23 -17.36 -6.71
CA GLU A 195 -25.47 -16.66 -6.41
C GLU A 195 -25.42 -15.22 -6.92
N GLU A 196 -26.51 -14.77 -7.55
CA GLU A 196 -26.64 -13.40 -8.08
C GLU A 196 -27.28 -12.45 -7.04
N VAL A 197 -27.96 -13.01 -6.05
CA VAL A 197 -28.55 -12.30 -4.92
C VAL A 197 -28.07 -12.95 -3.63
N GLU A 198 -27.57 -12.14 -2.71
CA GLU A 198 -27.14 -12.57 -1.37
C GLU A 198 -27.92 -11.79 -0.33
N THR A 199 -28.02 -12.33 0.89
CA THR A 199 -28.66 -11.62 2.01
C THR A 199 -27.70 -11.55 3.18
N ILE A 200 -27.52 -10.35 3.73
CA ILE A 200 -26.75 -10.08 4.95
C ILE A 200 -27.70 -9.44 5.95
N ASP A 201 -28.19 -10.24 6.90
CA ASP A 201 -29.20 -9.84 7.88
C ASP A 201 -30.45 -9.23 7.19
N ALA A 202 -30.72 -7.94 7.35
CA ALA A 202 -31.88 -7.26 6.74
C ALA A 202 -31.62 -6.71 5.32
N ILE A 203 -30.40 -6.86 4.79
CA ILE A 203 -29.96 -6.24 3.54
C ILE A 203 -29.88 -7.30 2.43
N ARG A 204 -30.56 -7.03 1.30
CA ARG A 204 -30.38 -7.80 0.06
C ARG A 204 -29.30 -7.16 -0.79
N ILE A 205 -28.32 -7.96 -1.18
CA ILE A 205 -27.22 -7.56 -2.06
C ILE A 205 -27.48 -8.12 -3.44
N LEU A 206 -27.73 -7.25 -4.42
CA LEU A 206 -27.98 -7.61 -5.81
C LEU A 206 -26.70 -7.37 -6.63
N LYS A 207 -26.15 -8.43 -7.23
CA LYS A 207 -24.92 -8.37 -8.01
C LYS A 207 -25.23 -7.95 -9.45
N VAL A 208 -24.82 -6.74 -9.82
CA VAL A 208 -24.96 -6.22 -11.18
C VAL A 208 -23.60 -6.33 -11.87
N ASN A 209 -23.56 -6.94 -13.04
CA ASN A 209 -22.35 -7.04 -13.84
C ASN A 209 -22.48 -6.23 -15.13
N LYS A 210 -21.88 -5.03 -15.14
CA LYS A 210 -21.88 -4.13 -16.29
C LYS A 210 -21.08 -4.69 -17.48
N LEU A 211 -20.01 -5.44 -17.23
CA LEU A 211 -19.15 -6.05 -18.25
C LEU A 211 -19.91 -7.13 -19.05
N LEU A 212 -20.67 -7.97 -18.34
CA LEU A 212 -21.53 -9.00 -18.92
C LEU A 212 -22.92 -8.50 -19.32
N ARG A 213 -23.29 -7.27 -18.91
CA ARG A 213 -24.64 -6.70 -19.03
C ARG A 213 -25.71 -7.62 -18.45
N THR A 214 -25.47 -8.10 -17.23
CA THR A 214 -26.39 -9.00 -16.50
C THR A 214 -26.73 -8.44 -15.11
N TYR A 215 -27.92 -8.76 -14.62
CA TYR A 215 -28.39 -8.44 -13.28
C TYR A 215 -29.55 -9.39 -12.90
N PRO A 216 -29.77 -9.66 -11.60
CA PRO A 216 -30.83 -10.55 -11.15
C PRO A 216 -32.23 -9.95 -11.37
N SER A 217 -33.20 -10.81 -11.70
CA SER A 217 -34.62 -10.43 -11.76
C SER A 217 -35.17 -10.09 -10.38
N ASN A 218 -36.10 -9.12 -10.29
CA ASN A 218 -36.74 -8.68 -9.04
C ASN A 218 -37.91 -9.60 -8.61
N GLU A 219 -38.13 -10.72 -9.30
CA GLU A 219 -39.30 -11.60 -9.12
C GLU A 219 -39.26 -12.44 -7.83
N GLU A 220 -38.09 -12.65 -7.22
CA GLU A 220 -37.93 -13.33 -5.92
C GLU A 220 -38.23 -12.39 -4.74
N ARG A 221 -39.44 -11.85 -4.67
CA ARG A 221 -39.96 -11.16 -3.47
C ARG A 221 -40.77 -12.14 -2.63
N THR A 222 -40.13 -13.16 -2.08
CA THR A 222 -40.82 -14.26 -1.39
C THR A 222 -41.24 -13.97 0.06
N SER A 223 -41.03 -12.76 0.61
CA SER A 223 -41.66 -12.35 1.87
C SER A 223 -41.53 -10.85 2.11
N GLU A 224 -42.57 -10.24 2.72
CA GLU A 224 -42.64 -8.84 3.21
C GLU A 224 -41.54 -8.45 4.24
N LYS A 225 -40.62 -9.37 4.56
CA LYS A 225 -39.55 -9.22 5.56
C LYS A 225 -38.21 -8.72 5.02
N LEU A 226 -38.00 -8.59 3.71
CA LEU A 226 -36.70 -8.16 3.16
C LEU A 226 -36.73 -6.64 2.84
N LYS A 227 -35.97 -5.87 3.64
CA LYS A 227 -36.22 -4.46 3.96
C LYS A 227 -35.28 -3.43 3.30
N PHE A 228 -34.19 -3.83 2.65
CA PHE A 228 -33.24 -2.86 2.09
C PHE A 228 -32.43 -3.43 0.93
N ASN A 229 -32.60 -2.87 -0.28
CA ASN A 229 -31.95 -3.37 -1.50
C ASN A 229 -30.70 -2.54 -1.84
N ILE A 230 -29.54 -3.19 -1.86
CA ILE A 230 -28.28 -2.61 -2.30
C ILE A 230 -27.86 -3.31 -3.59
N ALA A 231 -27.58 -2.54 -4.64
CA ALA A 231 -26.91 -3.06 -5.82
C ALA A 231 -25.40 -2.87 -5.70
N ILE A 232 -24.64 -3.88 -6.12
CA ILE A 232 -23.18 -3.78 -6.23
C ILE A 232 -22.73 -4.05 -7.67
N SER A 233 -21.77 -3.28 -8.16
CA SER A 233 -21.17 -3.42 -9.48
C SER A 233 -19.68 -3.14 -9.41
N HIS A 234 -18.86 -3.71 -10.29
CA HIS A 234 -17.45 -3.30 -10.36
C HIS A 234 -17.34 -1.94 -11.05
N VAL A 235 -17.80 -1.85 -12.30
CA VAL A 235 -17.81 -0.58 -13.04
C VAL A 235 -19.01 0.28 -12.59
N PRO A 236 -18.82 1.59 -12.34
CA PRO A 236 -19.92 2.50 -11.98
C PRO A 236 -21.07 2.48 -13.00
N LEU A 237 -22.30 2.43 -12.51
CA LEU A 237 -23.52 2.32 -13.31
C LEU A 237 -24.03 3.68 -13.75
N THR A 238 -23.96 4.70 -12.89
CA THR A 238 -24.61 6.00 -13.07
C THR A 238 -23.66 7.14 -13.42
N ASP A 239 -22.34 6.92 -13.40
CA ASP A 239 -21.35 7.92 -13.85
C ASP A 239 -21.55 8.32 -15.31
N HIS A 240 -21.72 7.30 -16.16
CA HIS A 240 -22.20 7.44 -17.53
C HIS A 240 -23.40 6.52 -17.71
N LEU A 241 -24.57 7.14 -17.79
CA LEU A 241 -25.82 6.41 -17.95
C LEU A 241 -25.82 5.71 -19.31
N SER A 242 -26.18 4.43 -19.29
CA SER A 242 -26.35 3.61 -20.48
C SER A 242 -27.75 2.98 -20.45
N PRO A 243 -28.30 2.54 -21.60
CA PRO A 243 -29.58 1.82 -21.61
C PRO A 243 -29.62 0.63 -20.65
N PHE A 244 -28.46 -0.01 -20.43
CA PHE A 244 -28.32 -1.08 -19.44
C PHE A 244 -28.44 -0.54 -18.00
N SER A 245 -27.71 0.53 -17.68
CA SER A 245 -27.77 1.16 -16.35
C SER A 245 -29.18 1.65 -16.02
N GLU A 246 -29.88 2.26 -16.98
CA GLU A 246 -31.28 2.67 -16.85
C GLU A 246 -32.18 1.48 -16.51
N GLN A 247 -32.03 0.39 -17.26
CA GLN A 247 -32.80 -0.83 -17.05
C GLN A 247 -32.56 -1.40 -15.64
N VAL A 248 -31.30 -1.50 -15.21
CA VAL A 248 -30.94 -1.95 -13.86
C VAL A 248 -31.62 -1.11 -12.79
N VAL A 249 -31.50 0.22 -12.89
CA VAL A 249 -32.06 1.16 -11.89
C VAL A 249 -33.59 1.06 -11.84
N ARG A 250 -34.25 0.93 -13.00
CA ARG A 250 -35.70 0.81 -13.11
C ARG A 250 -36.23 -0.53 -12.58
N ASP A 251 -35.57 -1.62 -12.93
CA ASP A 251 -36.07 -2.97 -12.70
C ASP A 251 -35.73 -3.46 -11.28
N ILE A 252 -34.52 -3.18 -10.79
CA ILE A 252 -34.08 -3.54 -9.43
C ILE A 252 -34.61 -2.56 -8.38
N LYS A 253 -34.69 -1.28 -8.73
CA LYS A 253 -35.02 -0.16 -7.81
C LYS A 253 -34.14 -0.18 -6.55
N PRO A 254 -32.81 -0.08 -6.69
CA PRO A 254 -31.92 -0.09 -5.54
C PRO A 254 -32.13 1.17 -4.67
N GLU A 255 -31.90 0.99 -3.36
CA GLU A 255 -31.81 2.09 -2.40
C GLU A 255 -30.47 2.80 -2.52
N PHE A 256 -29.39 2.02 -2.68
CA PHE A 256 -28.04 2.48 -2.93
C PHE A 256 -27.33 1.57 -3.95
N ILE A 257 -26.37 2.15 -4.66
CA ILE A 257 -25.44 1.43 -5.53
C ILE A 257 -24.03 1.61 -4.95
N PHE A 258 -23.23 0.54 -4.89
CA PHE A 258 -21.80 0.63 -4.60
C PHE A 258 -20.99 0.07 -5.75
N SER A 259 -19.96 0.81 -6.15
CA SER A 259 -19.08 0.40 -7.24
C SER A 259 -17.60 0.70 -7.00
N ALA A 260 -16.73 0.36 -7.94
CA ALA A 260 -15.26 0.42 -7.84
C ALA A 260 -14.64 0.92 -9.17
N HIS A 261 -13.54 0.30 -9.63
CA HIS A 261 -12.89 0.47 -10.95
C HIS A 261 -12.17 1.81 -11.17
N THR A 262 -12.65 2.92 -10.61
CA THR A 262 -12.01 4.25 -10.81
C THR A 262 -10.87 4.54 -9.83
N HIS A 263 -10.67 3.66 -8.85
CA HIS A 263 -9.69 3.75 -7.76
C HIS A 263 -9.87 4.93 -6.80
N LYS A 264 -10.94 5.74 -6.95
CA LYS A 264 -11.22 6.93 -6.14
C LYS A 264 -12.53 6.78 -5.38
N SER A 265 -12.63 7.50 -4.27
CA SER A 265 -13.85 7.56 -3.45
C SER A 265 -14.69 8.77 -3.82
N PHE A 266 -15.91 8.58 -4.32
CA PHE A 266 -16.85 9.66 -4.59
C PHE A 266 -18.31 9.19 -4.57
N ALA A 267 -19.25 10.11 -4.34
CA ALA A 267 -20.68 9.88 -4.45
C ALA A 267 -21.28 10.59 -5.66
N LEU A 268 -22.21 9.92 -6.33
CA LEU A 268 -23.04 10.44 -7.41
C LEU A 268 -24.50 10.39 -6.98
N LEU A 269 -25.23 11.52 -7.10
CA LEU A 269 -26.68 11.51 -7.00
C LEU A 269 -27.26 11.69 -8.38
N THR A 270 -28.06 10.73 -8.81
CA THR A 270 -28.57 10.65 -10.17
C THR A 270 -30.09 10.50 -10.15
N LEU A 271 -30.79 11.29 -10.98
CA LEU A 271 -32.23 11.13 -11.16
C LEU A 271 -32.53 9.82 -11.88
N LYS A 272 -33.39 8.96 -11.30
CA LYS A 272 -33.78 7.69 -11.94
C LYS A 272 -34.56 7.89 -13.25
N GLU A 273 -35.26 9.01 -13.42
CA GLU A 273 -36.13 9.29 -14.58
C GLU A 273 -35.37 9.45 -15.89
N ASN A 274 -34.28 10.22 -15.86
CA ASN A 274 -33.53 10.61 -17.06
C ASN A 274 -32.01 10.42 -16.91
N GLY A 275 -31.57 9.88 -15.77
CA GLY A 275 -30.17 9.68 -15.42
C GLY A 275 -29.34 10.94 -15.35
N ARG A 276 -29.96 12.11 -15.23
CA ARG A 276 -29.22 13.36 -15.04
C ARG A 276 -28.54 13.31 -13.68
N ARG A 277 -27.21 13.42 -13.69
CA ARG A 277 -26.40 13.64 -12.49
C ARG A 277 -26.77 15.00 -11.89
N LEU A 278 -27.22 14.98 -10.65
CA LEU A 278 -27.54 16.18 -9.88
C LEU A 278 -26.36 16.65 -9.05
N TYR A 279 -25.58 15.70 -8.52
CA TYR A 279 -24.52 16.00 -7.57
C TYR A 279 -23.35 15.03 -7.74
N TYR A 280 -22.16 15.55 -7.48
CA TYR A 280 -20.89 14.82 -7.41
C TYR A 280 -20.14 15.33 -6.19
N GLU A 281 -19.69 14.42 -5.33
CA GLU A 281 -18.86 14.75 -4.17
C GLU A 281 -17.70 13.77 -4.05
N GLU A 282 -16.47 14.29 -4.05
CA GLU A 282 -15.29 13.50 -3.73
C GLU A 282 -15.25 13.25 -2.21
N LEU A 283 -15.24 11.98 -1.81
CA LEU A 283 -15.38 11.57 -0.41
C LEU A 283 -14.02 11.37 0.25
N LYS A 284 -13.19 12.43 0.28
CA LYS A 284 -11.85 12.42 0.87
C LYS A 284 -11.80 12.94 2.29
N GLU A 285 -12.21 14.19 2.47
CA GLU A 285 -12.24 14.91 3.73
C GLU A 285 -13.54 15.71 3.77
N ASN A 286 -14.09 15.99 4.95
CA ASN A 286 -15.25 16.86 5.08
C ASN A 286 -15.01 17.99 6.08
N ALA A 287 -15.59 19.16 5.80
CA ALA A 287 -15.29 20.42 6.50
C ALA A 287 -15.60 20.39 8.00
N TYR A 288 -16.37 19.41 8.47
CA TYR A 288 -16.83 19.31 9.85
C TYR A 288 -15.92 18.48 10.75
N LYS A 289 -14.96 17.70 10.19
CA LYS A 289 -14.04 16.89 10.99
C LYS A 289 -12.70 16.67 10.28
N ASN A 290 -11.65 17.33 10.78
CA ASN A 290 -10.25 17.00 10.46
C ASN A 290 -9.85 15.56 10.85
N LYS A 291 -10.66 14.87 11.68
CA LYS A 291 -10.49 13.46 12.07
C LYS A 291 -11.82 12.71 11.97
N GLY A 292 -11.84 11.63 11.19
CA GLY A 292 -13.00 10.76 11.08
C GLY A 292 -14.14 11.34 10.27
N ALA A 293 -13.84 11.71 9.02
CA ALA A 293 -14.84 12.08 8.03
C ALA A 293 -15.84 10.92 7.83
N SER A 294 -17.11 11.29 7.64
CA SER A 294 -18.23 10.38 7.45
C SER A 294 -19.32 11.09 6.69
N TRP A 295 -20.02 10.37 5.82
CA TRP A 295 -21.08 10.93 4.98
C TRP A 295 -22.38 10.18 5.25
N SER A 296 -23.49 10.91 5.38
CA SER A 296 -24.80 10.31 5.56
C SER A 296 -25.61 10.50 4.29
N PHE A 297 -26.15 9.41 3.76
CA PHE A 297 -26.94 9.41 2.54
C PHE A 297 -28.33 8.86 2.83
N GLN A 298 -29.35 9.49 2.24
CA GLN A 298 -30.73 9.05 2.34
C GLN A 298 -31.05 8.03 1.24
N ALA A 299 -31.88 7.05 1.60
CA ALA A 299 -32.31 5.99 0.71
C ALA A 299 -33.12 6.55 -0.47
N ALA A 300 -33.04 5.91 -1.62
CA ALA A 300 -33.73 6.37 -2.82
C ALA A 300 -35.25 6.50 -2.61
N SER A 301 -35.84 5.55 -1.87
CA SER A 301 -37.27 5.50 -1.54
C SER A 301 -37.75 6.66 -0.66
N SER A 302 -36.87 7.30 0.12
CA SER A 302 -37.23 8.44 0.97
C SER A 302 -37.18 9.79 0.24
N THR A 303 -36.72 9.83 -1.02
CA THR A 303 -36.60 11.09 -1.78
C THR A 303 -37.84 11.35 -2.64
N ASN A 304 -38.36 12.58 -2.61
CA ASN A 304 -39.49 13.00 -3.47
C ASN A 304 -39.18 12.94 -4.98
N TYR A 305 -37.91 12.77 -5.36
CA TYR A 305 -37.42 12.90 -6.73
C TYR A 305 -36.89 11.60 -7.35
N SER A 306 -37.16 10.42 -6.76
CA SER A 306 -36.62 9.14 -7.26
C SER A 306 -35.11 9.25 -7.56
N ILE A 307 -34.32 9.74 -6.60
CA ILE A 307 -32.86 9.87 -6.76
C ILE A 307 -32.22 8.54 -6.36
N VAL A 308 -31.20 8.09 -7.08
CA VAL A 308 -30.32 7.00 -6.64
C VAL A 308 -28.95 7.56 -6.30
N THR A 309 -28.43 7.14 -5.16
CA THR A 309 -27.05 7.44 -4.77
C THR A 309 -26.17 6.25 -5.12
N GLU A 310 -25.16 6.49 -5.95
CA GLU A 310 -24.07 5.57 -6.20
C GLU A 310 -22.81 6.04 -5.50
N ILE A 311 -22.18 5.16 -4.73
CA ILE A 311 -20.93 5.43 -4.03
C ILE A 311 -19.84 4.58 -4.66
N VAL A 312 -18.85 5.24 -5.23
CA VAL A 312 -17.67 4.59 -5.80
C VAL A 312 -16.63 4.48 -4.70
N VAL A 313 -16.15 3.25 -4.49
CA VAL A 313 -15.27 2.83 -3.41
C VAL A 313 -13.82 2.97 -3.89
N PRO A 314 -12.91 3.53 -3.06
CA PRO A 314 -11.50 3.64 -3.44
C PRO A 314 -10.84 2.27 -3.48
N THR A 315 -9.77 2.17 -4.27
CA THR A 315 -8.90 0.99 -4.22
C THR A 315 -8.22 0.86 -2.85
N CYS A 316 -7.99 -0.38 -2.42
CA CYS A 316 -7.15 -0.66 -1.26
C CYS A 316 -5.67 -0.93 -1.60
N SER A 317 -5.31 -0.89 -2.88
CA SER A 317 -4.01 -1.33 -3.38
C SER A 317 -3.16 -0.17 -3.91
N TYR A 318 -1.94 -0.02 -3.41
CA TYR A 318 -1.00 0.99 -3.93
C TYR A 318 -0.53 0.67 -5.35
N ARG A 319 -0.74 -0.56 -5.82
CA ARG A 319 -0.44 -0.97 -7.19
C ARG A 319 -1.20 -0.16 -8.23
N MET A 320 -2.31 0.49 -7.85
CA MET A 320 -3.11 1.30 -8.77
C MET A 320 -2.52 2.68 -9.05
N GLY A 321 -1.34 2.98 -8.50
CA GLY A 321 -0.65 4.23 -8.77
C GLY A 321 -1.31 5.46 -8.14
N VAL A 322 -2.26 5.27 -7.23
CA VAL A 322 -2.95 6.33 -6.52
C VAL A 322 -2.37 6.52 -5.12
N ALA A 323 -2.27 7.78 -4.68
CA ALA A 323 -1.76 8.10 -3.35
C ALA A 323 -2.77 7.76 -2.23
N ASP A 324 -4.06 7.95 -2.52
CA ASP A 324 -5.17 7.76 -1.60
C ASP A 324 -5.78 6.36 -1.79
N MET A 325 -5.52 5.47 -0.84
CA MET A 325 -6.08 4.12 -0.81
C MET A 325 -6.88 3.93 0.46
N GLY A 326 -7.96 3.18 0.39
CA GLY A 326 -8.85 2.99 1.53
C GLY A 326 -9.59 1.68 1.50
N TYR A 327 -10.10 1.30 2.65
CA TYR A 327 -11.25 0.42 2.73
C TYR A 327 -12.47 1.23 3.11
N SER A 328 -13.66 0.80 2.72
CA SER A 328 -14.87 1.52 3.05
C SER A 328 -15.75 0.76 4.01
N VAL A 329 -16.55 1.51 4.78
CA VAL A 329 -17.48 0.95 5.75
C VAL A 329 -18.83 1.59 5.50
N ILE A 330 -19.85 0.76 5.35
CA ILE A 330 -21.24 1.18 5.27
C ILE A 330 -21.90 0.74 6.58
N VAL A 331 -22.50 1.70 7.28
CA VAL A 331 -23.29 1.45 8.47
C VAL A 331 -24.75 1.72 8.13
N TYR A 332 -25.57 0.68 8.19
CA TYR A 332 -27.01 0.77 8.02
C TYR A 332 -27.69 0.62 9.38
N GLY A 333 -28.57 1.55 9.75
CA GLY A 333 -29.41 1.45 10.93
C GLY A 333 -30.64 0.59 10.63
N GLU A 334 -31.01 -0.33 11.51
CA GLU A 334 -32.19 -1.16 11.25
C GLU A 334 -33.47 -0.30 11.16
N ASN A 335 -34.20 -0.43 10.05
CA ASN A 335 -35.36 0.41 9.69
C ASN A 335 -35.03 1.91 9.50
N SER A 336 -33.76 2.29 9.37
CA SER A 336 -33.41 3.62 8.92
C SER A 336 -33.61 3.72 7.40
N ALA A 337 -33.94 4.92 6.92
CA ALA A 337 -33.89 5.27 5.51
C ALA A 337 -32.56 5.97 5.18
N GLU A 338 -31.49 5.67 5.93
CA GLU A 338 -30.18 6.28 5.76
C GLU A 338 -29.04 5.29 5.98
N ILE A 339 -27.92 5.55 5.33
CA ILE A 339 -26.64 4.89 5.61
C ILE A 339 -25.62 5.95 6.02
N THR A 340 -24.66 5.53 6.85
CA THR A 340 -23.42 6.28 7.06
C THR A 340 -22.27 5.57 6.36
N TYR A 341 -21.56 6.31 5.51
CA TYR A 341 -20.39 5.84 4.79
C TYR A 341 -19.12 6.41 5.41
N TYR A 342 -18.10 5.57 5.53
CA TYR A 342 -16.77 5.92 6.01
C TYR A 342 -15.71 5.39 5.07
N VAL A 343 -14.58 6.10 4.98
CA VAL A 343 -13.36 5.60 4.34
C VAL A 343 -12.25 5.51 5.38
N LEU A 344 -11.63 4.34 5.49
CA LEU A 344 -10.46 4.05 6.30
C LEU A 344 -9.21 4.28 5.45
N TRP A 345 -8.78 5.53 5.35
CA TRP A 345 -7.60 5.90 4.56
C TRP A 345 -6.32 5.23 5.07
N LEU A 346 -5.63 4.54 4.17
CA LEU A 346 -4.42 3.75 4.46
C LEU A 346 -3.16 4.61 4.46
N PRO A 347 -2.04 4.15 5.05
CA PRO A 347 -0.77 4.84 4.89
C PRO A 347 -0.28 4.71 3.44
N SER A 348 0.19 5.81 2.85
CA SER A 348 0.71 5.81 1.49
C SER A 348 2.00 4.99 1.39
N ARG A 349 1.96 3.85 0.69
CA ARG A 349 3.17 3.01 0.50
C ARG A 349 4.24 3.75 -0.30
N PHE A 350 3.85 4.60 -1.25
CA PHE A 350 4.78 5.43 -2.02
C PHE A 350 5.63 6.35 -1.13
N ILE A 351 5.03 6.99 -0.13
CA ILE A 351 5.76 7.83 0.83
C ILE A 351 6.74 6.97 1.64
N LEU A 352 6.32 5.78 2.09
CA LEU A 352 7.20 4.88 2.86
C LEU A 352 8.40 4.40 2.03
N LEU A 353 8.18 4.06 0.75
CA LEU A 353 9.23 3.68 -0.19
C LEU A 353 10.18 4.85 -0.49
N LEU A 354 9.64 6.07 -0.62
CA LEU A 354 10.44 7.28 -0.79
C LEU A 354 11.31 7.55 0.45
N LEU A 355 10.80 7.31 1.67
CA LEU A 355 11.59 7.42 2.89
C LEU A 355 12.78 6.46 2.89
N TYR A 356 12.60 5.21 2.43
CA TYR A 356 13.73 4.29 2.25
C TYR A 356 14.74 4.82 1.23
N LEU A 357 14.28 5.33 0.09
CA LEU A 357 15.18 5.88 -0.93
C LEU A 357 16.00 7.05 -0.38
N ILE A 358 15.35 8.04 0.24
CA ILE A 358 16.01 9.20 0.85
C ILE A 358 17.03 8.74 1.90
N PHE A 359 16.65 7.77 2.73
CA PHE A 359 17.53 7.21 3.75
C PHE A 359 18.81 6.63 3.16
N PHE A 360 18.70 5.75 2.17
CA PHE A 360 19.86 5.12 1.55
C PHE A 360 20.74 6.12 0.79
N VAL A 361 20.17 7.16 0.19
CA VAL A 361 20.94 8.24 -0.44
C VAL A 361 21.74 9.03 0.59
N ILE A 362 21.10 9.47 1.68
CA ILE A 362 21.78 10.22 2.75
C ILE A 362 22.91 9.39 3.36
N TRP A 363 22.63 8.14 3.73
CA TRP A 363 23.66 7.27 4.30
C TRP A 363 24.74 6.92 3.28
N GLY A 364 24.41 6.75 2.00
CA GLY A 364 25.39 6.57 0.92
C GLY A 364 26.37 7.75 0.83
N ILE A 365 25.88 8.98 0.92
CA ILE A 365 26.71 10.19 0.95
C ILE A 365 27.59 10.21 2.21
N ILE A 366 27.02 9.92 3.39
CA ILE A 366 27.79 9.85 4.65
C ILE A 366 28.92 8.83 4.54
N PHE A 367 28.64 7.64 4.02
CA PHE A 367 29.67 6.60 3.82
C PHE A 367 30.72 7.03 2.81
N TRP A 368 30.32 7.63 1.69
CA TRP A 368 31.24 8.12 0.67
C TRP A 368 32.18 9.21 1.20
N ILE A 369 31.67 10.16 1.99
CA ILE A 369 32.47 11.20 2.65
C ILE A 369 33.46 10.53 3.60
N ASN A 370 33.00 9.68 4.51
CA ASN A 370 33.86 9.01 5.50
C ASN A 370 34.95 8.14 4.85
N PHE A 371 34.69 7.53 3.69
CA PHE A 371 35.67 6.72 2.97
C PHE A 371 36.65 7.57 2.13
N SER A 372 36.18 8.68 1.55
CA SER A 372 37.01 9.60 0.75
C SER A 372 38.02 10.36 1.61
N TYR A 373 37.64 10.78 2.83
CA TYR A 373 38.56 11.39 3.79
C TYR A 373 39.72 10.45 4.14
N LEU A 374 39.47 9.14 4.27
CA LEU A 374 40.52 8.15 4.53
C LEU A 374 41.52 8.04 3.36
N ARG A 375 41.03 8.14 2.12
CA ARG A 375 41.88 8.04 0.92
C ARG A 375 42.83 9.23 0.82
N LEU A 376 42.36 10.42 1.18
CA LEU A 376 43.17 11.64 1.27
C LEU A 376 44.19 11.56 2.41
N GLU A 377 43.80 11.06 3.58
CA GLU A 377 44.73 10.88 4.71
C GLU A 377 45.84 9.86 4.41
N ILE A 378 45.50 8.71 3.83
CA ILE A 378 46.49 7.69 3.43
C ILE A 378 47.41 8.23 2.32
N GLY A 379 46.85 8.98 1.36
CA GLY A 379 47.61 9.62 0.28
C GLY A 379 48.63 10.66 0.81
N LEU A 380 48.24 11.49 1.77
CA LEU A 380 49.11 12.48 2.42
C LEU A 380 50.21 11.83 3.28
N THR A 381 49.94 10.67 3.90
CA THR A 381 50.97 9.94 4.64
C THR A 381 52.01 9.26 3.74
N ASN A 382 51.61 8.81 2.56
CA ASN A 382 52.54 8.19 1.61
C ASN A 382 53.44 9.22 0.90
N THR A 383 52.97 10.46 0.70
CA THR A 383 53.80 11.53 0.13
C THR A 383 54.80 12.13 1.14
N GLY A 384 54.51 12.05 2.44
CA GLY A 384 55.44 12.47 3.51
C GLY A 384 56.60 11.51 3.80
N LEU A 385 56.58 10.29 3.25
CA LEU A 385 57.63 9.26 3.39
C LEU A 385 58.56 9.16 2.16
N SER A 386 58.43 10.06 1.19
CA SER A 386 59.38 10.20 0.09
C SER A 386 60.70 10.78 0.62
N GLU A 387 61.65 9.90 0.97
CA GLU A 387 63.03 10.25 1.31
C GLU A 387 63.62 11.24 0.29
N GLN A 388 64.11 12.39 0.77
CA GLN A 388 65.07 13.15 -0.02
C GLN A 388 66.37 12.34 -0.10
N PRO A 389 66.95 12.14 -1.29
CA PRO A 389 68.19 11.40 -1.40
C PRO A 389 69.30 12.20 -0.73
N VAL A 390 69.89 11.62 0.31
CA VAL A 390 71.12 12.10 0.93
C VAL A 390 72.20 12.09 -0.15
N LYS A 391 72.60 13.27 -0.62
CA LYS A 391 73.79 13.42 -1.48
C LYS A 391 75.01 12.96 -0.69
N THR A 392 75.49 11.76 -0.97
CA THR A 392 76.79 11.28 -0.49
C THR A 392 77.90 12.08 -1.17
N ASN A 393 78.56 12.98 -0.44
CA ASN A 393 79.79 13.60 -0.89
C ASN A 393 80.88 12.52 -1.01
N LYS A 394 81.35 12.29 -2.25
CA LYS A 394 82.51 11.44 -2.54
C LYS A 394 83.77 12.05 -1.92
N ILE A 395 84.47 11.28 -1.11
CA ILE A 395 85.85 11.53 -0.68
C ILE A 395 86.77 11.17 -1.88
N PRO A 396 87.69 12.04 -2.31
CA PRO A 396 88.60 11.70 -3.41
C PRO A 396 89.73 10.78 -2.93
N SER A 397 89.97 9.72 -3.70
CA SER A 397 91.09 8.78 -3.54
C SER A 397 92.43 9.44 -3.93
N PRO A 398 93.53 9.20 -3.20
CA PRO A 398 94.83 9.77 -3.53
C PRO A 398 95.47 9.01 -4.72
N GLY A 399 95.82 9.74 -5.76
CA GLY A 399 96.56 9.22 -6.90
C GLY A 399 98.01 8.87 -6.57
N LYS A 400 98.54 7.84 -7.24
CA LYS A 400 99.97 7.62 -7.43
C LYS A 400 100.30 7.84 -8.92
N ILE A 401 101.34 8.61 -9.17
CA ILE A 401 102.12 8.74 -10.41
C ILE A 401 103.39 7.88 -10.21
N PRO A 402 104.07 7.34 -11.25
CA PRO A 402 103.79 7.35 -12.69
C PRO A 402 103.23 6.03 -13.24
#